data_AF-A0A8I1WK81-F1
#
_entry.id   AF-A0A8I1WK81-F1
#
_cell.length_a   1.000
_cell.length_b   1.000
_cell.length_c   1.000
_cell.angle_alpha   90.00
_cell.angle_beta   90.00
_cell.angle_gamma   90.00
#
_symmetry.space_group_name_H-M   'P 1'
#
loop_
_entity.id
_entity.type
_entity.pdbx_description
1 polymer ?
#
loop_
_entity_poly.entity_id
_entity_poly.type
_entity_poly.pdbx_seq_one_letter_code
_entity_poly.pdbx_strand_id
1 'polypeptide(L)' 'MYDKYAPKDETAPGKVYVCSVCGFMYEGDLDAEPDDYKCPLCGCAKGVIKLQ' A
#
# COMPACT_ATOMS: atom_id res chain seq x y z
N MET A 1 11.02 13.04 28.97
CA MET A 1 9.86 13.16 28.07
C MET A 1 10.46 13.21 26.68
N TYR A 2 10.51 12.09 25.97
CA TYR A 2 11.18 12.02 24.67
C TYR A 2 10.20 12.49 23.60
N ASP A 3 10.32 13.77 23.28
CA ASP A 3 9.77 14.37 22.09
C ASP A 3 10.13 13.59 20.81
N LYS A 4 9.22 13.71 19.84
CA LYS A 4 9.54 14.12 18.46
C LYS A 4 9.76 13.09 17.36
N TYR A 5 9.36 11.83 17.52
CA TYR A 5 9.17 11.01 16.31
C TYR A 5 7.74 11.17 15.78
N ALA A 6 7.48 12.32 15.15
CA ALA A 6 6.38 12.49 14.22
C ALA A 6 6.91 12.18 12.80
N PRO A 7 6.21 11.31 12.05
CA PRO A 7 6.78 10.53 10.95
C PRO A 7 7.17 11.39 9.74
N LYS A 8 8.42 11.22 9.28
CA LYS A 8 8.79 11.49 7.89
C LYS A 8 8.14 10.41 7.05
N ASP A 9 7.13 10.76 6.26
CA ASP A 9 7.14 10.37 4.86
C ASP A 9 6.26 11.32 4.05
N GLU A 10 6.91 12.37 3.55
CA GLU A 10 6.40 13.24 2.49
C GLU A 10 6.98 12.73 1.16
N THR A 11 6.65 11.50 0.75
CA THR A 11 7.01 10.97 -0.57
C THR A 11 5.78 11.00 -1.48
N ALA A 12 5.51 12.20 -2.04
CA ALA A 12 4.60 12.45 -3.16
C ALA A 12 3.13 11.99 -2.99
N PRO A 13 2.16 12.58 -3.72
CA PRO A 13 0.80 12.04 -3.78
C PRO A 13 0.77 10.78 -4.66
N GLY A 14 1.49 9.74 -4.25
CA GLY A 14 1.30 8.38 -4.75
C GLY A 14 0.18 7.74 -3.95
N LYS A 15 -0.80 7.12 -4.63
CA LYS A 15 -1.80 6.32 -3.94
C LYS A 15 -1.08 5.18 -3.20
N VAL A 16 -1.25 5.07 -1.89
CA VAL A 16 -0.65 3.99 -1.11
C VAL A 16 -1.68 2.89 -0.96
N TYR A 17 -1.38 1.67 -1.37
CA TYR A 17 -2.27 0.54 -1.27
C TYR A 17 -1.73 -0.48 -0.27
N VAL A 18 -2.58 -0.93 0.65
CA VAL A 18 -2.24 -1.91 1.67
C VAL A 18 -3.11 -3.14 1.58
N CYS A 19 -2.46 -4.31 1.50
CA CYS A 19 -3.12 -5.59 1.57
C CYS A 19 -3.67 -5.82 2.98
N SER A 20 -5.01 -5.96 3.10
CA SER A 20 -5.66 -6.25 4.38
C SER A 20 -5.36 -7.66 4.91
N VAL A 21 -4.76 -8.54 4.10
CA VAL A 21 -4.47 -9.94 4.46
C VAL A 21 -3.08 -10.07 5.08
N CYS A 22 -2.05 -9.54 4.42
CA CYS A 22 -0.65 -9.72 4.84
C CYS A 22 0.07 -8.41 5.22
N GLY A 23 -0.54 -7.25 5.01
CA GLY A 23 0.10 -5.95 5.28
C GLY A 23 1.08 -5.48 4.20
N PHE A 24 1.04 -6.03 2.99
CA PHE A 24 1.84 -5.55 1.86
C PHE A 24 1.50 -4.09 1.56
N MET A 25 2.50 -3.20 1.54
CA MET A 25 2.38 -1.80 1.10
C MET A 25 2.88 -1.66 -0.33
N TYR A 26 2.08 -0.99 -1.15
CA TYR A 26 2.41 -0.62 -2.53
C TYR A 26 2.24 0.88 -2.68
N GLU A 27 3.29 1.57 -3.15
CA GLU A 27 3.29 3.00 -3.38
C GLU A 27 3.27 3.25 -4.89
N GLY A 28 2.15 3.78 -5.42
CA GLY A 28 1.99 3.99 -6.87
C GLY A 28 0.54 3.94 -7.32
N ASP A 29 0.30 3.93 -8.62
CA ASP A 29 -1.07 3.83 -9.14
C ASP A 29 -1.43 2.36 -9.41
N LEU A 30 -1.98 1.69 -8.39
CA LEU A 30 -2.48 0.31 -8.53
C LEU A 30 -3.66 0.24 -9.52
N ASP A 31 -4.32 1.35 -9.85
CA ASP A 31 -5.45 1.41 -10.78
C ASP A 31 -4.99 1.27 -12.25
N ALA A 32 -3.79 1.75 -12.56
CA ALA A 32 -3.12 1.53 -13.84
C ALA A 32 -2.66 0.09 -14.07
N GLU A 33 -2.57 -0.73 -13.01
CA GLU A 33 -2.28 -2.16 -13.12
C GLU A 33 -3.55 -2.96 -13.48
N PRO A 34 -3.40 -4.03 -14.28
CA PRO A 34 -4.51 -4.88 -14.69
C PRO A 34 -5.21 -5.54 -13.49
N ASP A 35 -6.48 -5.90 -13.68
CA ASP A 35 -7.34 -6.46 -12.62
C ASP A 35 -6.82 -7.82 -12.06
N ASP A 36 -5.95 -8.51 -12.81
CA ASP A 36 -5.31 -9.75 -12.35
C ASP A 36 -4.13 -9.52 -11.40
N TYR A 37 -3.81 -8.26 -11.04
CA TYR A 37 -2.78 -7.98 -10.06
C TYR A 37 -3.09 -8.71 -8.73
N LYS A 38 -2.13 -9.51 -8.30
CA LYS A 38 -2.19 -10.29 -7.06
C LYS A 38 -1.07 -9.84 -6.15
N CYS A 39 -1.36 -9.76 -4.86
CA CYS A 39 -0.37 -9.41 -3.86
C CYS A 39 0.82 -10.38 -3.94
N PRO A 40 2.07 -9.90 -4.12
CA PRO A 40 3.23 -10.78 -4.24
C PRO A 40 3.59 -11.53 -2.95
N LEU A 41 3.06 -11.07 -1.80
CA LEU A 41 3.32 -11.71 -0.50
C LEU A 41 2.35 -12.85 -0.19
N CYS A 42 1.08 -12.72 -0.56
CA CYS A 42 0.04 -13.70 -0.21
C CYS A 42 -0.73 -14.29 -1.40
N GLY A 43 -0.58 -13.74 -2.59
CA GLY A 43 -1.27 -14.17 -3.81
C GLY A 43 -2.75 -13.77 -3.88
N CYS A 44 -3.28 -13.03 -2.91
CA CYS A 44 -4.67 -12.58 -2.95
C CYS A 44 -4.90 -11.51 -4.02
N ALA A 45 -6.11 -11.45 -4.57
CA ALA A 45 -6.49 -10.50 -5.62
C ALA A 45 -6.38 -9.04 -5.17
N LYS A 46 -6.19 -8.12 -6.11
CA LYS A 46 -6.18 -6.67 -5.90
C LYS A 46 -7.37 -6.16 -5.08
N GLY A 47 -8.53 -6.80 -5.14
CA GLY A 47 -9.71 -6.43 -4.33
C GLY A 47 -9.52 -6.46 -2.81
N VAL A 48 -8.52 -7.20 -2.29
CA VAL A 48 -8.16 -7.15 -0.85
C VAL A 48 -7.09 -6.11 -0.52
N ILE A 49 -6.48 -5.50 -1.54
CA ILE A 49 -5.49 -4.43 -1.42
C ILE A 49 -6.25 -3.10 -1.47
N LYS A 50 -6.32 -2.41 -0.33
CA LYS A 50 -7.10 -1.19 -0.16
C LYS A 50 -6.21 0.02 -0.18
N LEU A 51 -6.68 1.13 -0.73
CA LEU A 51 -6.00 2.42 -0.56
C LEU A 51 -5.91 2.75 0.95
N GLN A 52 -4.72 3.05 1.44
CA GLN A 52 -4.46 3.59 2.78
C GLN A 52 -4.67 5.10 2.82
#